data_AF-A0A951A9X9-F1
#
_entry.id   AF-A0A951A9X9-F1
#
_cell.length_a   1.000
_cell.length_b   1.000
_cell.length_c   1.000
_cell.angle_alpha   90.00
_cell.angle_beta   90.00
_cell.angle_gamma   90.00
#
_symmetry.space_group_name_H-M   'P 1'
#
loop_
_entity.id
_entity.type
_entity.pdbx_description
1 polymer ?
#
loop_
_entity_poly.entity_id
_entity_poly.type
_entity_poly.pdbx_seq_one_letter_code
_entity_poly.pdbx_strand_id
1 'polypeptide(L)'
;PSLNPAHLKRLPGDFAHAGLIYSLPLITIGAASAFGWMLAYLRGPIVVSGWISGFAGNDPAKIMFALVLLFTIVGDFIEPVPCIVIFMPIVVALTEAGNINSVHMGVVLIVTLAFGLITPPYGLALLMASKFVGVRFSRALAASLSIYVVFFITIAICIFVPETVLFLPRHVFPESIGCFKNPSAAGYICP
;
A
#
# COMPACT_ATOMS: atom_id res chain seq x y z
N PRO A 1 31.40 17.35 -2.53
CA PRO A 1 30.36 18.35 -2.89
C PRO A 1 29.29 18.59 -1.81
N SER A 2 28.99 17.62 -0.94
CA SER A 2 27.91 17.71 0.08
C SER A 2 28.23 18.48 1.36
N LEU A 3 29.49 18.86 1.60
CA LEU A 3 29.91 19.56 2.82
C LEU A 3 30.73 20.83 2.50
N ASN A 4 30.27 21.63 1.53
CA ASN A 4 30.78 22.99 1.36
C ASN A 4 29.89 23.96 2.14
N PRO A 5 30.40 24.66 3.18
CA PRO A 5 29.60 25.60 3.99
C PRO A 5 29.00 26.75 3.16
N ALA A 6 29.54 27.03 1.96
CA ALA A 6 28.94 27.98 1.03
C ALA A 6 27.61 27.51 0.41
N HIS A 7 27.36 26.20 0.35
CA HIS A 7 26.10 25.63 -0.16
C HIS A 7 24.95 25.81 0.84
N LEU A 8 25.25 25.97 2.14
CA LEU A 8 24.25 26.23 3.18
C LEU A 8 23.47 27.54 2.92
N LYS A 9 24.09 28.52 2.25
CA LYS A 9 23.43 29.76 1.83
C LYS A 9 22.51 29.58 0.62
N ARG A 10 22.66 28.49 -0.15
CA ARG A 10 21.84 28.17 -1.33
C ARG A 10 20.65 27.26 -1.00
N LEU A 11 20.70 26.57 0.15
CA LEU A 11 19.61 25.72 0.66
C LEU A 11 18.22 26.39 0.56
N PRO A 12 18.00 27.65 0.98
CA PRO A 12 16.66 28.24 0.90
C PRO A 12 16.12 28.31 -0.53
N GLY A 13 17.00 28.55 -1.51
CA GLY A 13 16.64 28.55 -2.94
C GLY A 13 16.35 27.15 -3.47
N ASP A 14 17.13 26.15 -3.05
CA ASP A 14 16.93 24.75 -3.43
C ASP A 14 15.62 24.19 -2.84
N PHE A 15 15.27 24.56 -1.60
CA PHE A 15 13.97 24.23 -0.99
C PHE A 15 12.79 24.87 -1.74
N ALA A 16 12.92 26.14 -2.15
CA ALA A 16 11.89 26.81 -2.93
C ALA A 16 11.69 26.16 -4.32
N HIS A 17 12.79 25.79 -4.99
CA HIS A 17 12.74 25.07 -6.26
C HIS A 17 12.12 23.69 -6.11
N ALA A 18 12.48 22.94 -5.06
CA ALA A 18 11.83 21.68 -4.75
C ALA A 18 10.33 21.88 -4.52
N GLY A 19 9.93 22.85 -3.70
CA GLY A 19 8.52 23.17 -3.45
C GLY A 19 7.73 23.47 -4.73
N LEU A 20 8.33 24.20 -5.69
CA LEU A 20 7.71 24.47 -6.99
C LEU A 20 7.52 23.21 -7.83
N ILE A 21 8.51 22.31 -7.88
CA ILE A 21 8.42 21.03 -8.61
C ILE A 21 7.33 20.13 -8.01
N TYR A 22 7.17 20.16 -6.68
CA TYR A 22 6.17 19.38 -5.94
C TYR A 22 4.77 20.00 -5.92
N SER A 23 4.58 21.24 -6.36
CA SER A 23 3.29 21.94 -6.29
C SER A 23 2.15 21.23 -7.05
N LEU A 24 2.41 20.85 -8.32
CA LEU A 24 1.44 20.18 -9.19
C LEU A 24 0.95 18.84 -8.60
N PRO A 25 1.85 17.92 -8.19
CA PRO A 25 1.42 16.67 -7.60
C PRO A 25 0.77 16.82 -6.21
N LEU A 26 1.20 17.78 -5.38
CA LEU A 26 0.60 18.00 -4.06
C LEU A 26 -0.86 18.45 -4.15
N ILE A 27 -1.22 19.26 -5.17
CA ILE A 27 -2.62 19.61 -5.43
C ILE A 27 -3.44 18.35 -5.75
N THR A 28 -2.91 17.42 -6.54
CA THR A 28 -3.60 16.17 -6.85
C THR A 28 -3.77 15.27 -5.63
N ILE A 29 -2.78 15.24 -4.73
CA ILE A 29 -2.87 14.53 -3.44
C ILE A 29 -3.95 15.15 -2.54
N GLY A 30 -4.02 16.48 -2.48
CA GLY A 30 -5.04 17.20 -1.71
C GLY A 30 -6.46 16.89 -2.17
N ALA A 31 -6.70 16.88 -3.48
CA ALA A 31 -7.99 16.50 -4.06
C ALA A 31 -8.35 15.02 -3.78
N ALA A 32 -7.39 14.09 -3.94
CA ALA A 32 -7.58 12.67 -3.62
C ALA A 32 -7.89 12.44 -2.13
N SER A 33 -7.27 13.21 -1.24
CA SER A 33 -7.51 13.14 0.21
C SER A 33 -8.92 13.59 0.58
N ALA A 34 -9.42 14.66 -0.05
CA ALA A 34 -10.79 15.12 0.13
C ALA A 34 -11.82 14.07 -0.33
N PHE A 35 -11.54 13.38 -1.45
CA PHE A 35 -12.37 12.27 -1.93
C PHE A 35 -12.35 11.07 -0.97
N GLY A 36 -11.19 10.73 -0.39
CA GLY A 36 -11.09 9.71 0.65
C GLY A 36 -11.98 9.99 1.86
N TRP A 37 -11.98 11.24 2.34
CA TRP A 37 -12.86 11.68 3.43
C TRP A 37 -14.34 11.59 3.08
N MET A 38 -14.70 11.93 1.84
CA MET A 38 -16.07 11.82 1.37
C MET A 38 -16.55 10.36 1.34
N LEU A 39 -15.72 9.41 0.88
CA LEU A 39 -16.07 7.99 0.92
C LEU A 39 -16.22 7.45 2.35
N ALA A 40 -15.39 7.91 3.28
CA ALA A 40 -15.55 7.59 4.69
C ALA A 40 -16.88 8.11 5.24
N TYR A 41 -17.24 9.36 4.91
CA TYR A 41 -18.50 9.97 5.31
C TYR A 41 -19.72 9.20 4.77
N LEU A 42 -19.66 8.73 3.51
CA LEU A 42 -20.72 7.94 2.89
C LEU A 42 -20.81 6.51 3.44
N ARG A 43 -19.96 6.10 4.38
CA ARG A 43 -19.85 4.72 4.87
C ARG A 43 -19.59 3.71 3.75
N GLY A 44 -18.92 4.14 2.67
CA GLY A 44 -18.52 3.29 1.56
C GLY A 44 -17.80 2.01 1.99
N PRO A 45 -16.86 2.05 2.95
CA PRO A 45 -16.18 0.87 3.43
C PRO A 45 -17.13 -0.23 3.99
N ILE A 46 -18.20 0.17 4.70
CA ILE A 46 -19.17 -0.77 5.30
C ILE A 46 -20.02 -1.46 4.23
N VAL A 47 -20.38 -0.73 3.17
CA VAL A 47 -21.11 -1.32 2.04
C VAL A 47 -20.23 -2.39 1.37
N VAL A 48 -18.97 -2.04 1.11
CA VAL A 48 -18.02 -2.94 0.46
C VAL A 48 -17.73 -4.19 1.29
N SER A 49 -17.62 -4.07 2.61
CA SER A 49 -17.41 -5.24 3.48
C SER A 49 -18.54 -6.26 3.37
N GLY A 50 -19.80 -5.80 3.23
CA GLY A 50 -20.96 -6.67 3.00
C GLY A 50 -20.93 -7.41 1.66
N TRP A 51 -20.35 -6.78 0.63
CA TRP A 51 -20.19 -7.41 -0.68
C TRP A 51 -19.08 -8.46 -0.66
N ILE A 52 -17.97 -8.17 0.02
CA ILE A 52 -16.85 -9.10 0.17
C ILE A 52 -17.28 -10.32 0.98
N SER A 53 -17.96 -10.13 2.11
CA SER A 53 -18.43 -11.25 2.93
C SER A 53 -19.48 -12.09 2.19
N GLY A 54 -20.36 -11.45 1.42
CA GLY A 54 -21.34 -12.15 0.58
C GLY A 54 -20.72 -12.97 -0.56
N PHE A 55 -19.63 -12.51 -1.17
CA PHE A 55 -18.96 -13.20 -2.26
C PHE A 55 -17.96 -14.27 -1.79
N ALA A 56 -17.19 -13.97 -0.74
CA ALA A 56 -16.07 -14.80 -0.30
C ALA A 56 -16.46 -15.85 0.75
N GLY A 57 -17.57 -15.66 1.48
CA GLY A 57 -17.95 -16.51 2.61
C GLY A 57 -16.86 -16.53 3.68
N ASN A 58 -16.33 -17.72 3.98
CA ASN A 58 -15.24 -17.94 4.94
C ASN A 58 -13.90 -18.35 4.29
N ASP A 59 -13.81 -18.37 2.96
CA ASP A 59 -12.59 -18.83 2.27
C ASP A 59 -11.49 -17.75 2.32
N PRO A 60 -10.34 -18.00 2.98
CA PRO A 60 -9.31 -16.99 3.22
C PRO A 60 -8.74 -16.39 1.92
N ALA A 61 -8.47 -17.25 0.93
CA ALA A 61 -7.90 -16.84 -0.36
C ALA A 61 -8.87 -15.97 -1.18
N LYS A 62 -10.18 -16.22 -1.08
CA LYS A 62 -11.20 -15.42 -1.78
C LYS A 62 -11.36 -14.05 -1.15
N ILE A 63 -11.31 -13.98 0.18
CA ILE A 63 -11.33 -12.71 0.93
C ILE A 63 -10.13 -11.86 0.54
N MET A 64 -8.93 -12.46 0.53
CA MET A 64 -7.70 -11.79 0.12
C MET A 64 -7.76 -11.28 -1.32
N PHE A 65 -8.19 -12.13 -2.26
CA PHE A 65 -8.28 -11.74 -3.66
C PHE A 65 -9.28 -10.59 -3.87
N ALA A 66 -10.46 -10.66 -3.23
CA ALA A 66 -11.47 -9.60 -3.31
C ALA A 66 -10.97 -8.28 -2.70
N LEU A 67 -10.24 -8.34 -1.58
CA LEU A 67 -9.62 -7.17 -0.98
C LEU A 67 -8.52 -6.59 -1.88
N VAL A 68 -7.62 -7.40 -2.42
CA VAL A 68 -6.59 -6.92 -3.35
C VAL A 68 -7.20 -6.23 -4.56
N LEU A 69 -8.24 -6.81 -5.15
CA LEU A 69 -8.92 -6.24 -6.30
C LEU A 69 -9.59 -4.90 -5.95
N LEU A 70 -10.28 -4.84 -4.82
CA LEU A 70 -10.87 -3.60 -4.30
C LEU A 70 -9.80 -2.53 -4.07
N PHE A 71 -8.75 -2.86 -3.30
CA PHE A 71 -7.72 -1.92 -2.90
C PHE A 71 -6.82 -1.49 -4.06
N THR A 72 -6.72 -2.28 -5.12
CA THR A 72 -6.11 -1.83 -6.37
C THR A 72 -6.93 -0.70 -6.98
N ILE A 73 -8.25 -0.90 -7.13
CA ILE A 73 -9.14 0.13 -7.69
C ILE A 73 -9.25 1.34 -6.77
N VAL A 74 -9.29 1.16 -5.45
CA VAL A 74 -9.41 2.28 -4.50
C VAL A 74 -8.08 3.02 -4.38
N GLY A 75 -6.95 2.30 -4.29
CA GLY A 75 -5.61 2.88 -4.19
C GLY A 75 -5.15 3.61 -5.45
N ASP A 76 -5.74 3.28 -6.59
CA ASP A 76 -5.56 4.01 -7.85
C ASP A 76 -6.10 5.45 -7.79
N PHE A 77 -7.14 5.72 -6.99
CA PHE A 77 -7.84 7.02 -6.91
C PHE A 77 -7.56 7.77 -5.61
N ILE A 78 -7.21 7.06 -4.54
CA ILE A 78 -7.07 7.58 -3.18
C ILE A 78 -5.63 7.42 -2.72
N GLU A 79 -5.15 8.40 -1.96
CA GLU A 79 -3.86 8.31 -1.30
C GLU A 79 -3.85 7.12 -0.30
N PRO A 80 -2.80 6.29 -0.27
CA PRO A 80 -2.70 5.13 0.62
C PRO A 80 -2.89 5.41 2.11
N VAL A 81 -2.35 6.50 2.65
CA VAL A 81 -2.45 6.78 4.09
C VAL A 81 -3.90 6.93 4.56
N PRO A 82 -4.75 7.82 4.00
CA PRO A 82 -6.14 7.91 4.40
C PRO A 82 -6.90 6.64 4.03
N CYS A 83 -6.57 5.97 2.92
CA CYS A 83 -7.18 4.69 2.56
C CYS A 83 -6.97 3.64 3.67
N ILE A 84 -5.74 3.46 4.16
CA ILE A 84 -5.45 2.53 5.26
C ILE A 84 -6.25 2.94 6.49
N VAL A 85 -6.19 4.20 6.92
CA VAL A 85 -6.87 4.66 8.15
C VAL A 85 -8.38 4.42 8.08
N ILE A 86 -9.00 4.65 6.93
CA ILE A 86 -10.45 4.51 6.74
C ILE A 86 -10.87 3.04 6.67
N PHE A 87 -10.12 2.21 5.94
CA PHE A 87 -10.50 0.83 5.68
C PHE A 87 -9.94 -0.18 6.70
N MET A 88 -8.98 0.21 7.54
CA MET A 88 -8.36 -0.68 8.54
C MET A 88 -9.37 -1.45 9.41
N PRO A 89 -10.44 -0.82 9.96
CA PRO A 89 -11.39 -1.54 10.81
C PRO A 89 -12.06 -2.72 10.10
N ILE A 90 -12.31 -2.60 8.79
CA ILE A 90 -12.93 -3.65 7.97
C ILE A 90 -11.93 -4.73 7.62
N VAL A 91 -10.69 -4.34 7.31
CA VAL A 91 -9.61 -5.29 7.02
C VAL A 91 -9.39 -6.19 8.23
N VAL A 92 -9.37 -5.64 9.44
CA VAL A 92 -9.24 -6.41 10.69
C VAL A 92 -10.42 -7.37 10.85
N ALA A 93 -11.67 -6.90 10.71
CA ALA A 93 -12.84 -7.77 10.84
C ALA A 93 -12.88 -8.92 9.81
N LEU A 94 -12.47 -8.67 8.57
CA LEU A 94 -12.38 -9.69 7.51
C LEU A 94 -11.22 -10.67 7.74
N THR A 95 -10.11 -10.19 8.30
CA THR A 95 -8.96 -11.01 8.68
C THR A 95 -9.35 -12.00 9.77
N GLU A 96 -10.08 -11.53 10.79
CA GLU A 96 -10.61 -12.36 11.86
C GLU A 96 -11.64 -13.38 11.34
N ALA A 97 -12.57 -12.95 10.48
CA ALA A 97 -13.57 -13.83 9.88
C ALA A 97 -12.94 -14.96 9.02
N GLY A 98 -11.87 -14.64 8.30
CA GLY A 98 -11.14 -15.60 7.46
C GLY A 98 -10.07 -16.41 8.21
N ASN A 99 -9.85 -16.21 9.51
CA ASN A 99 -8.71 -16.76 10.25
C ASN A 99 -7.35 -16.53 9.55
N ILE A 100 -7.17 -15.36 8.93
CA ILE A 100 -5.94 -15.00 8.22
C ILE A 100 -4.97 -14.36 9.22
N ASN A 101 -3.67 -14.53 9.01
CA ASN A 101 -2.67 -13.81 9.80
C ASN A 101 -2.71 -12.30 9.49
N SER A 102 -2.88 -11.47 10.52
CA SER A 102 -2.98 -10.01 10.40
C SER A 102 -1.74 -9.35 9.79
N VAL A 103 -0.54 -9.89 10.03
CA VAL A 103 0.69 -9.39 9.41
C VAL A 103 0.67 -9.66 7.91
N HIS A 104 0.29 -10.88 7.53
CA HIS A 104 0.18 -11.26 6.13
C HIS A 104 -0.79 -10.31 5.39
N MET A 105 -1.97 -10.08 5.97
CA MET A 105 -2.97 -9.15 5.41
C MET A 105 -2.45 -7.71 5.30
N GLY A 106 -1.75 -7.23 6.33
CA GLY A 106 -1.16 -5.90 6.32
C GLY A 106 -0.14 -5.73 5.19
N VAL A 107 0.76 -6.70 5.00
CA VAL A 107 1.76 -6.63 3.91
C VAL A 107 1.09 -6.66 2.54
N VAL A 108 0.14 -7.58 2.32
CA VAL A 108 -0.59 -7.67 1.04
C VAL A 108 -1.29 -6.35 0.73
N LEU A 109 -1.95 -5.74 1.72
CA LEU A 109 -2.64 -4.48 1.56
C LEU A 109 -1.69 -3.33 1.24
N ILE A 110 -0.56 -3.21 1.95
CA ILE A 110 0.44 -2.16 1.69
C ILE A 110 1.06 -2.32 0.29
N VAL A 111 1.40 -3.55 -0.11
CA VAL A 111 1.95 -3.83 -1.46
C VAL A 111 0.93 -3.48 -2.54
N THR A 112 -0.35 -3.81 -2.32
CA THR A 112 -1.44 -3.49 -3.26
C THR A 112 -1.66 -1.98 -3.38
N LEU A 113 -1.67 -1.25 -2.27
CA LEU A 113 -1.80 0.21 -2.29
C LEU A 113 -0.59 0.90 -2.91
N ALA A 114 0.62 0.37 -2.69
CA ALA A 114 1.82 0.86 -3.36
C ALA A 114 1.74 0.67 -4.88
N PHE A 115 1.15 -0.44 -5.34
CA PHE A 115 0.87 -0.65 -6.76
C PHE A 115 -0.13 0.38 -7.31
N GLY A 116 -1.18 0.72 -6.54
CA GLY A 116 -2.16 1.75 -6.94
C GLY A 116 -1.55 3.15 -7.14
N LEU A 117 -0.51 3.50 -6.38
CA LEU A 117 0.20 4.79 -6.55
C LEU A 117 0.96 4.93 -7.86
N ILE A 118 1.32 3.82 -8.50
CA ILE A 118 2.11 3.80 -9.74
C ILE A 118 1.19 3.62 -10.95
N THR A 119 0.12 2.84 -10.81
CA THR A 119 -0.78 2.40 -11.88
C THR A 119 -1.67 3.56 -12.41
N PRO A 120 -1.98 3.59 -13.73
CA PRO A 120 -2.73 4.69 -14.35
C PRO A 120 -4.24 4.62 -14.02
N PRO A 121 -4.69 5.47 -13.07
CA PRO A 121 -5.62 6.56 -13.42
C PRO A 121 -5.19 7.95 -12.90
N TYR A 122 -4.44 8.01 -11.78
CA TYR A 122 -3.77 9.22 -11.30
C TYR A 122 -2.25 9.08 -11.23
N GLY A 123 -1.73 7.85 -11.00
CA GLY A 123 -0.31 7.50 -11.08
C GLY A 123 0.60 8.48 -10.33
N LEU A 124 0.21 8.89 -9.12
CA LEU A 124 0.80 10.02 -8.40
C LEU A 124 2.33 9.87 -8.23
N ALA A 125 2.81 8.66 -7.93
CA ALA A 125 4.24 8.39 -7.79
C ALA A 125 4.98 8.52 -9.13
N LEU A 126 4.38 8.02 -10.21
CA LEU A 126 4.93 8.13 -11.57
C LEU A 126 4.90 9.58 -12.08
N LEU A 127 3.85 10.33 -11.75
CA LEU A 127 3.69 11.73 -12.10
C LEU A 127 4.74 12.59 -11.37
N MET A 128 4.95 12.37 -10.06
CA MET A 128 6.03 12.97 -9.28
C MET A 128 7.41 12.70 -9.90
N ALA A 129 7.71 11.42 -10.19
CA ALA A 129 8.98 11.03 -10.79
C ALA A 129 9.19 11.67 -12.17
N SER A 130 8.15 11.70 -13.01
CA SER A 130 8.22 12.31 -14.35
C SER A 130 8.49 13.82 -14.29
N LYS A 131 7.92 14.52 -13.31
CA LYS A 131 8.15 15.96 -13.08
C LYS A 131 9.54 16.24 -12.56
N PHE A 132 10.05 15.39 -11.68
CA PHE A 132 11.41 15.52 -11.16
C PHE A 132 12.48 15.31 -12.25
N VAL A 133 12.31 14.29 -13.09
CA VAL A 133 13.26 13.95 -14.16
C VAL A 133 13.05 14.81 -15.42
N GLY A 134 11.88 15.45 -15.58
CA GLY A 134 11.55 16.30 -16.74
C GLY A 134 11.13 15.51 -17.98
N VAL A 135 10.61 14.29 -17.81
CA VAL A 135 10.13 13.43 -18.91
C VAL A 135 8.61 13.51 -19.05
N ARG A 136 8.10 13.27 -20.26
CA ARG A 136 6.65 13.20 -20.49
C ARG A 136 6.06 12.00 -19.76
N PHE A 137 4.95 12.22 -19.05
CA PHE A 137 4.23 11.18 -18.31
C PHE A 137 3.92 9.93 -19.15
N SER A 138 3.50 10.11 -20.41
CA SER A 138 3.20 8.98 -21.32
C SER A 138 4.43 8.10 -21.61
N ARG A 139 5.63 8.69 -21.70
CA ARG A 139 6.87 7.92 -21.87
C ARG A 139 7.28 7.22 -20.57
N ALA A 140 7.10 7.89 -19.44
CA ALA A 140 7.34 7.30 -18.13
C ALA A 140 6.41 6.09 -17.89
N LEU A 141 5.15 6.20 -18.31
CA LEU A 141 4.16 5.13 -18.20
C LEU A 141 4.48 3.92 -19.08
N ALA A 142 4.91 4.15 -20.32
CA ALA A 142 5.34 3.06 -21.19
C ALA A 142 6.59 2.34 -20.64
N ALA A 143 7.52 3.09 -20.04
CA ALA A 143 8.71 2.53 -19.42
C ALA A 143 8.40 1.77 -18.12
N SER A 144 7.40 2.22 -17.35
CA SER A 144 6.99 1.57 -16.09
C SER A 144 6.17 0.30 -16.31
N LEU A 145 5.79 -0.04 -17.54
CA LEU A 145 5.02 -1.24 -17.84
C LEU A 145 5.73 -2.52 -17.38
N SER A 146 7.06 -2.58 -17.49
CA SER A 146 7.86 -3.69 -16.96
C SER A 146 7.77 -3.80 -15.43
N ILE A 147 7.64 -2.67 -14.73
CA ILE A 147 7.51 -2.65 -13.27
C ILE A 147 6.12 -3.17 -12.87
N TYR A 148 5.07 -2.87 -13.64
CA TYR A 148 3.72 -3.40 -13.35
C TYR A 148 3.66 -4.92 -13.39
N VAL A 149 4.36 -5.55 -14.33
CA VAL A 149 4.43 -7.02 -14.41
C VAL A 149 5.07 -7.60 -13.14
N VAL A 150 6.16 -7.00 -12.66
CA VAL A 150 6.83 -7.43 -11.42
C VAL A 150 5.91 -7.28 -10.21
N PHE A 151 5.18 -6.15 -10.10
CA PHE A 151 4.23 -5.95 -9.02
C PHE A 151 3.07 -6.95 -9.06
N PHE A 152 2.52 -7.22 -10.24
CA PHE A 152 1.42 -8.18 -10.39
C PHE A 152 1.86 -9.60 -9.99
N ILE A 153 3.07 -10.00 -10.40
CA ILE A 153 3.68 -11.28 -9.99
C ILE A 153 3.88 -11.29 -8.46
N THR A 154 4.39 -10.20 -7.89
CA THR A 154 4.63 -10.11 -6.44
C THR A 154 3.32 -10.23 -5.66
N ILE A 155 2.27 -9.53 -6.08
CA ILE A 155 0.93 -9.63 -5.47
C ILE A 155 0.38 -11.05 -5.58
N ALA A 156 0.50 -11.68 -6.76
CA ALA A 156 0.07 -13.07 -6.94
C ALA A 156 0.84 -14.03 -6.03
N ILE A 157 2.15 -13.89 -5.91
CA ILE A 157 2.99 -14.70 -5.00
C ILE A 157 2.56 -14.49 -3.56
N CYS A 158 2.31 -13.25 -3.13
CA CYS A 158 1.85 -12.98 -1.77
C CYS A 158 0.49 -13.64 -1.49
N ILE A 159 -0.45 -13.66 -2.45
CA ILE A 159 -1.76 -14.31 -2.28
C ILE A 159 -1.63 -15.83 -2.17
N PHE A 160 -0.82 -16.47 -3.03
CA PHE A 160 -0.76 -17.93 -3.11
C PHE A 160 0.29 -18.57 -2.20
N VAL A 161 1.32 -17.83 -1.77
CA VAL A 161 2.43 -18.35 -0.98
C VAL A 161 2.65 -17.49 0.27
N PRO A 162 1.86 -17.70 1.33
CA PRO A 162 1.90 -16.85 2.52
C PRO A 162 3.24 -16.91 3.27
N GLU A 163 3.96 -18.02 3.13
CA GLU A 163 5.31 -18.22 3.67
C GLU A 163 6.32 -17.18 3.15
N THR A 164 6.17 -16.65 1.94
CA THR A 164 7.10 -15.63 1.42
C THR A 164 7.06 -14.34 2.25
N VAL A 165 5.87 -13.98 2.72
CA VAL A 165 5.63 -12.80 3.56
C VAL A 165 5.97 -13.08 5.01
N LEU A 166 5.70 -14.31 5.48
CA LEU A 166 5.86 -14.70 6.88
C LEU A 166 7.28 -15.17 7.23
N PHE A 167 8.09 -15.55 6.24
CA PHE A 167 9.45 -16.09 6.43
C PHE A 167 10.35 -15.15 7.23
N LEU A 168 10.42 -13.88 6.83
CA LEU A 168 11.27 -12.89 7.49
C LEU A 168 10.77 -12.55 8.91
N PRO A 169 9.48 -12.19 9.13
CA PRO A 169 9.01 -11.94 10.48
C PRO A 169 9.09 -13.19 11.38
N ARG A 170 9.02 -14.41 10.86
CA ARG A 170 9.21 -15.64 11.65
C ARG A 170 10.62 -15.77 12.22
N HIS A 171 11.63 -15.30 11.48
CA HIS A 171 13.03 -15.37 11.91
C HIS A 171 13.49 -14.17 12.73
N VAL A 172 12.93 -12.97 12.52
CA VAL A 172 13.40 -11.74 13.17
C VAL A 172 12.46 -11.26 14.28
N PHE A 173 11.14 -11.39 14.10
CA PHE A 173 10.11 -10.92 15.04
C PHE A 173 8.98 -11.93 15.22
N PRO A 174 9.26 -13.12 15.79
CA PRO A 174 8.29 -14.21 15.91
C PRO A 174 6.98 -13.81 16.65
N GLU A 175 7.06 -12.91 17.62
CA GLU A 175 5.91 -12.39 18.37
C GLU A 175 4.88 -11.67 17.49
N SER A 176 5.31 -11.07 16.38
CA SER A 176 4.42 -10.35 15.45
C SER A 176 3.48 -11.28 14.67
N ILE A 177 3.86 -12.55 14.50
CA ILE A 177 3.07 -13.58 13.80
C ILE A 177 2.15 -14.32 14.79
N GLY A 178 2.24 -14.01 16.09
CA GLY A 178 1.59 -14.75 17.16
C GLY A 178 2.43 -15.93 17.65
N CYS A 179 3.74 -15.98 17.33
CA CYS A 179 4.61 -17.00 17.88
C CYS A 179 5.09 -16.61 19.28
N PHE A 180 4.76 -17.42 20.28
CA PHE A 180 5.16 -17.19 21.67
C PHE A 180 6.38 -18.02 22.05
N LYS A 181 7.21 -17.50 22.96
CA LYS A 181 8.36 -18.24 23.48
C LYS A 181 7.86 -19.44 24.30
N ASN A 182 8.35 -20.64 23.99
CA ASN A 182 7.90 -21.86 24.69
C ASN A 182 8.30 -21.79 26.18
N PRO A 183 7.35 -21.93 27.13
CA PRO A 183 7.65 -21.87 28.57
C PRO A 183 8.55 -22.99 29.09
N SER A 184 8.64 -24.11 28.37
CA SER A 184 9.27 -25.36 28.87
C SER A 184 10.41 -25.90 27.99
N ALA A 185 10.78 -25.21 26.90
CA ALA A 185 11.86 -25.64 25.99
C ALA A 185 12.52 -24.45 25.25
N ALA A 186 13.69 -24.68 24.64
CA ALA A 186 14.30 -23.74 23.71
C ALA A 186 13.53 -23.75 22.37
N GLY A 187 12.70 -22.72 22.12
CA GLY A 187 11.99 -22.55 20.84
C GLY A 187 10.80 -21.59 20.91
N TYR A 188 10.15 -21.36 19.76
CA TYR A 188 8.93 -20.56 19.62
C TYR A 188 7.76 -21.46 19.18
N ILE A 189 6.59 -21.26 19.77
CA ILE A 189 5.33 -21.91 19.43
C ILE A 189 4.58 -20.96 18.51
N CYS A 190 4.49 -21.29 17.21
CA CYS A 190 3.74 -20.53 16.23
C CYS A 190 2.36 -21.18 15.98
N PRO A 191 1.29 -20.39 15.80
CA PRO A 191 0.01 -20.90 15.28
C PRO A 191 0.14 -21.41 13.83
#